data_AF-A0AAW2EGX8-F1
#
_entry.id   AF-A0AAW2EGX8-F1
#
_cell.length_a   1.000
_cell.length_b   1.000
_cell.length_c   1.000
_cell.angle_alpha   90.00
_cell.angle_beta   90.00
_cell.angle_gamma   90.00
#
_symmetry.space_group_name_H-M   'P 1'
#
loop_
_entity.id
_entity.type
_entity.pdbx_description
1 polymer ?
#
loop_
_entity_poly.entity_id
_entity_poly.type
_entity_poly.pdbx_seq_one_letter_code
_entity_poly.pdbx_strand_id
1 'polypeptide(L)'
;MADIQNFFKRYLPVVKADEGEEEELVDPQTVLREQCNQESKCVNFKGKLDTCNDRVNSRSNTEETCLEELIDYVQCVDHCVAKTLFTKLK
;
A
#
# COMPACT_ATOMS: atom_id res chain seq x y z
N MET A 1 -12.40 -25.40 23.64
CA MET A 1 -11.63 -24.62 22.63
C MET A 1 -11.65 -25.28 21.25
N ALA A 2 -11.66 -26.61 21.16
CA ALA A 2 -11.81 -27.34 19.87
C ALA A 2 -13.20 -27.12 19.22
N ASP A 3 -14.25 -26.95 20.01
CA ASP A 3 -15.63 -26.80 19.50
C ASP A 3 -15.84 -25.48 18.74
N ILE A 4 -15.19 -24.42 19.21
CA ILE A 4 -15.24 -23.09 18.58
C ILE A 4 -14.49 -23.11 17.25
N GLN A 5 -13.34 -23.78 17.19
CA GLN A 5 -12.56 -23.92 15.95
C GLN A 5 -13.32 -24.74 14.88
N ASN A 6 -14.04 -25.79 15.29
CA ASN A 6 -14.89 -26.58 14.39
C ASN A 6 -16.13 -25.82 13.93
N PHE A 7 -16.70 -24.98 14.80
CA PHE A 7 -17.80 -24.09 14.46
C PHE A 7 -17.39 -23.10 13.36
N PHE A 8 -16.26 -22.41 13.53
CA PHE A 8 -15.77 -21.47 12.50
C PHE A 8 -15.47 -22.14 11.16
N LYS A 9 -14.90 -23.35 11.15
CA LYS A 9 -14.66 -24.11 9.90
C LYS A 9 -15.94 -24.51 9.16
N ARG A 10 -17.04 -24.75 9.88
CA ARG A 10 -18.30 -25.22 9.29
C ARG A 10 -19.17 -24.07 8.76
N TYR A 11 -19.06 -22.89 9.37
CA TYR A 11 -19.94 -21.76 9.09
C TYR A 11 -19.28 -20.62 8.32
N LEU A 12 -17.94 -20.54 8.24
CA LEU A 12 -17.27 -19.55 7.40
C LEU A 12 -16.94 -20.16 6.03
N PRO A 13 -17.59 -19.70 4.95
CA PRO A 13 -17.16 -20.08 3.60
C PRO A 13 -15.77 -19.50 3.33
N VAL A 14 -14.77 -20.36 3.18
CA VAL A 14 -13.45 -19.97 2.67
C VAL A 14 -13.59 -19.83 1.15
N VAL A 15 -13.67 -18.59 0.69
CA VAL A 15 -13.56 -18.29 -0.74
C VAL A 15 -12.13 -18.58 -1.14
N LYS A 16 -11.92 -19.65 -1.90
CA LYS A 16 -10.65 -19.88 -2.58
C LYS A 16 -10.57 -18.93 -3.76
N ALA A 17 -9.47 -18.19 -3.87
CA ALA A 17 -9.15 -17.51 -5.13
C ALA A 17 -9.03 -18.59 -6.22
N ASP A 18 -9.54 -18.29 -7.41
CA ASP A 18 -9.44 -19.17 -8.57
C ASP A 18 -7.96 -19.23 -9.00
N GLU A 19 -7.26 -20.31 -8.64
CA GLU A 19 -5.85 -20.57 -8.99
C GLU A 19 -5.69 -21.03 -10.46
N GLY A 20 -6.79 -21.08 -11.22
CA GLY A 20 -6.88 -21.67 -12.55
C GLY A 20 -6.58 -20.71 -13.70
N GLU A 21 -5.35 -20.15 -13.72
CA GLU A 21 -4.62 -19.51 -14.84
C GLU A 21 -3.70 -18.43 -14.25
N GLU A 22 -2.72 -18.82 -13.42
CA GLU A 22 -1.60 -17.96 -13.02
C GLU A 22 -0.63 -17.78 -14.21
N GLU A 23 -1.05 -17.11 -15.28
CA GLU A 23 -0.11 -16.19 -15.93
C GLU A 23 0.33 -15.21 -14.83
N GLU A 24 1.62 -14.86 -14.72
CA GLU A 24 2.11 -13.88 -13.73
C GLU A 24 1.28 -12.59 -13.83
N LEU A 25 0.20 -12.50 -13.05
CA LEU A 25 -0.72 -11.38 -13.09
C LEU A 25 -0.06 -10.25 -12.33
N VAL A 26 0.70 -9.43 -13.05
CA VAL A 26 1.33 -8.23 -12.50
C VAL A 26 0.24 -7.20 -12.25
N ASP A 27 0.03 -6.81 -10.99
CA ASP A 27 -0.91 -5.74 -10.63
C ASP A 27 -0.49 -4.43 -11.31
N PRO A 28 -1.28 -3.88 -12.26
CA PRO A 28 -0.96 -2.64 -12.95
C PRO A 28 -0.75 -1.46 -11.98
N GLN A 29 -1.36 -1.49 -10.79
CA GLN A 29 -1.18 -0.45 -9.77
C GLN A 29 0.24 -0.42 -9.24
N THR A 30 0.87 -1.58 -9.01
CA THR A 30 2.25 -1.64 -8.49
C THR A 30 3.24 -1.03 -9.48
N VAL A 31 3.16 -1.42 -10.75
CA VAL A 31 3.99 -0.88 -11.84
C VAL A 31 3.81 0.64 -11.97
N LEU A 32 2.57 1.12 -11.94
CA LEU A 32 2.29 2.56 -12.04
C LEU A 32 2.80 3.32 -10.81
N ARG A 33 2.70 2.76 -9.61
CA ARG A 33 3.23 3.40 -8.39
C ARG A 33 4.74 3.50 -8.41
N GLU A 34 5.45 2.49 -8.92
CA GLU A 34 6.90 2.53 -9.12
C GLU A 34 7.33 3.61 -10.11
N GLN A 35 6.56 3.82 -11.18
CA GLN A 35 6.83 4.90 -12.13
C GLN A 35 6.52 6.27 -11.52
N CYS A 36 5.36 6.41 -10.88
CA CYS A 36 4.88 7.67 -10.32
C CYS A 36 5.68 8.13 -9.10
N ASN A 37 6.28 7.22 -8.32
CA ASN A 37 7.11 7.60 -7.19
C ASN A 37 8.44 8.25 -7.60
N GLN A 38 8.88 8.07 -8.86
CA GLN A 38 10.09 8.66 -9.42
C GLN A 38 9.86 10.10 -9.92
N GLU A 39 8.61 10.60 -9.94
CA GLU A 39 8.35 12.00 -10.28
C GLU A 39 9.06 12.92 -9.27
N SER A 40 9.75 13.95 -9.75
CA SER A 40 10.59 14.83 -8.93
C SER A 40 9.87 15.42 -7.71
N LYS A 41 8.60 15.82 -7.86
CA LYS A 41 7.76 16.29 -6.74
C LYS A 41 7.50 15.18 -5.71
N CYS A 42 7.25 13.94 -6.13
CA CYS A 42 6.96 12.84 -5.23
C CYS A 42 8.23 12.34 -4.53
N VAL A 43 9.38 12.38 -5.20
CA VAL A 43 10.70 12.13 -4.60
C VAL A 43 11.00 13.13 -3.48
N ASN A 44 10.66 14.42 -3.66
CA ASN A 44 10.84 15.42 -2.61
C ASN A 44 9.95 15.13 -1.39
N PHE A 45 8.68 14.78 -1.59
CA PHE A 45 7.80 14.40 -0.48
C PHE A 45 8.27 13.11 0.20
N LYS A 46 8.75 12.13 -0.56
CA LYS A 46 9.37 10.92 -0.02
C LYS A 46 10.57 11.23 0.87
N GLY A 47 11.45 12.15 0.44
CA GLY A 47 12.57 12.61 1.26
C GLY A 47 12.16 13.25 2.59
N LYS A 48 11.07 14.03 2.61
CA LYS A 48 10.50 14.58 3.86
C LYS A 48 9.96 13.49 4.78
N LEU A 49 9.22 12.53 4.21
CA LEU A 49 8.71 11.38 4.93
C LEU A 49 9.86 10.56 5.56
N ASP A 50 10.93 10.32 4.81
CA ASP A 50 12.11 9.60 5.31
C ASP A 50 12.81 10.36 6.44
N THR A 51 12.96 11.68 6.29
CA THR A 51 13.49 12.55 7.34
C THR A 51 12.64 12.52 8.62
N CYS A 52 11.31 12.48 8.48
CA CYS A 52 10.42 12.31 9.62
C CYS A 52 10.58 10.94 10.28
N ASN A 53 10.62 9.86 9.48
CA ASN A 53 10.80 8.50 9.99
C ASN A 53 12.12 8.38 10.77
N ASP A 54 13.22 8.93 10.26
CA ASP A 54 14.50 8.94 10.96
C ASP A 54 14.41 9.67 12.30
N ARG A 55 13.70 10.81 12.32
CA ARG A 55 13.49 11.60 13.55
C ARG A 55 12.65 10.83 14.58
N VAL A 56 11.53 10.23 14.18
CA VAL A 56 10.66 9.45 15.07
C VAL A 56 11.39 8.21 15.59
N ASN A 57 12.07 7.47 14.72
CA ASN A 57 12.82 6.26 15.09
C ASN A 57 14.03 6.55 15.99
N SER A 58 14.59 7.77 15.92
CA SER A 58 15.71 8.17 16.79
C SER A 58 15.29 8.47 18.24
N ARG A 59 13.99 8.66 18.51
CA ARG A 59 13.47 9.05 19.83
C ARG A 59 12.92 7.85 20.57
N SER A 60 13.33 7.67 21.83
CA SER A 60 12.84 6.58 22.68
C SER A 60 11.41 6.79 23.19
N ASN A 61 10.99 8.06 23.33
CA ASN A 61 9.65 8.45 23.76
C ASN A 61 9.22 9.71 22.98
N THR A 62 8.31 9.55 22.02
CA THR A 62 7.75 10.66 21.27
C THR A 62 6.30 10.37 20.90
N GLU A 63 5.47 11.42 20.87
CA GLU A 63 4.09 11.39 20.34
C GLU A 63 4.04 11.87 18.88
N GLU A 64 5.19 12.21 18.30
CA GLU A 64 5.30 12.62 16.91
C GLU A 64 4.92 11.48 15.96
N THR A 65 4.17 11.82 14.91
CA THR A 65 3.79 10.87 13.84
C THR A 65 4.10 11.48 12.48
N CYS A 66 4.48 10.64 11.51
CA CYS A 66 4.80 11.06 10.13
C CYS A 66 3.60 10.99 9.19
N LEU A 67 2.37 11.12 9.74
CA LEU A 67 1.14 10.93 8.97
C LEU A 67 0.95 12.05 7.94
N GLU A 68 1.32 13.29 8.29
CA GLU A 68 1.26 14.43 7.38
C GLU A 68 2.13 14.17 6.14
N GLU A 69 3.42 13.86 6.34
CA GLU A 69 4.36 13.60 5.24
C GLU A 69 3.97 12.36 4.43
N LEU A 70 3.35 11.37 5.08
CA LEU A 70 2.81 10.19 4.40
C LEU A 70 1.66 10.56 3.48
N ILE A 71 0.71 11.36 3.96
CA ILE A 71 -0.44 11.81 3.16
C ILE A 71 0.03 12.66 1.98
N ASP A 72 0.98 13.56 2.18
CA ASP A 72 1.58 14.38 1.11
C ASP A 72 2.21 13.51 0.01
N TYR A 73 3.02 12.52 0.40
CA TYR A 73 3.66 11.61 -0.54
C TYR A 73 2.63 10.75 -1.29
N VAL A 74 1.68 10.14 -0.57
CA VAL A 74 0.64 9.28 -1.14
C VAL A 74 -0.24 10.08 -2.09
N GLN A 75 -0.67 11.29 -1.72
CA GLN A 75 -1.45 12.17 -2.58
C GLN A 75 -0.71 12.49 -3.88
N CYS A 76 0.60 12.74 -3.81
CA CYS A 76 1.42 12.98 -5.00
C CYS A 76 1.41 11.79 -5.96
N VAL A 77 1.69 10.60 -5.43
CA VAL A 77 1.75 9.35 -6.20
C VAL A 77 0.37 8.99 -6.76
N ASP A 78 -0.66 9.01 -5.94
CA ASP A 78 -2.02 8.63 -6.36
C ASP A 78 -2.59 9.63 -7.39
N HIS A 79 -2.26 10.92 -7.31
CA HIS A 79 -2.62 11.89 -8.35
C HIS A 79 -1.98 11.57 -9.71
N CYS A 80 -0.77 10.99 -9.72
CA CYS A 80 -0.14 10.49 -10.94
C CYS A 80 -0.80 9.19 -11.41
N VAL A 81 -0.94 8.20 -10.53
CA VAL A 81 -1.48 6.86 -10.84
C VAL A 81 -2.91 6.92 -11.36
N ALA A 82 -3.75 7.78 -10.77
CA ALA A 82 -5.17 7.90 -11.12
C ALA A 82 -5.41 8.24 -12.60
N LYS A 83 -4.44 8.85 -13.28
CA LYS A 83 -4.54 9.19 -14.71
C LYS A 83 -4.57 7.97 -15.62
N THR A 84 -3.96 6.86 -15.18
CA THR A 84 -3.71 5.70 -16.04
C THR A 84 -4.31 4.41 -15.49
N LEU A 85 -4.40 4.26 -14.16
CA LEU A 85 -4.77 3.00 -13.52
C LEU A 85 -6.07 2.40 -14.07
N PHE A 86 -7.15 3.18 -14.10
CA PHE A 86 -8.47 2.69 -14.55
C PHE A 86 -8.52 2.31 -16.04
N THR A 87 -7.56 2.75 -16.85
CA THR A 87 -7.45 2.31 -18.26
C THR A 87 -6.87 0.91 -18.39
N LYS A 88 -6.25 0.38 -17.32
CA LYS A 88 -5.61 -0.95 -17.26
C LYS A 88 -6.50 -2.01 -16.61
N LEU A 89 -7.58 -1.60 -15.96
CA LEU A 89 -8.54 -2.47 -15.30
C LEU A 89 -9.68 -2.81 -16.28
N LYS A 90 -10.17 -4.06 -16.24
CA LYS A 90 -11.31 -4.55 -17.05
C LYS A 90 -12.59 -4.57 -16.23
#